data_AF-A0A2E9Y3I3-F1
#
_entry.id   AF-A0A2E9Y3I3-F1
#
_cell.length_a   1.000
_cell.length_b   1.000
_cell.length_c   1.000
_cell.angle_alpha   90.00
_cell.angle_beta   90.00
_cell.angle_gamma   90.00
#
_symmetry.space_group_name_H-M   'P 1'
#
loop_
_entity.id
_entity.type
_entity.pdbx_description
1 polymer ?
#
loop_
_entity_poly.entity_id
_entity_poly.type
_entity_poly.pdbx_seq_one_letter_code
_entity_poly.pdbx_strand_id
1 'polypeptide(L)'
;MSTATATPRRGRLEAWLYILQRLSALVMVPLVVVHLVVIIIAVQNGLSAQEILARTQASSAWPLLYGLFMAAAALHGAIGLRAVARESLPRHRALSDIAALIFVAVVLLLGFRAVAAIA
;
A
#
# COMPACT_ATOMS: atom_id res chain seq x y z
N MET A 1 -32.01 -11.94 21.43
CA MET A 1 -31.21 -11.78 20.21
C MET A 1 -30.92 -10.29 20.06
N SER A 2 -29.77 -9.81 20.57
CA SER A 2 -29.46 -8.37 20.66
C SER A 2 -28.99 -7.85 19.31
N THR A 3 -29.85 -7.10 18.61
CA THR A 3 -29.52 -6.39 17.38
C THR A 3 -28.70 -5.15 17.75
N ALA A 4 -27.37 -5.30 17.79
CA ALA A 4 -26.47 -4.16 17.92
C ALA A 4 -26.59 -3.28 16.67
N THR A 5 -27.31 -2.16 16.78
CA THR A 5 -27.45 -1.16 15.72
C THR A 5 -26.09 -0.52 15.45
N ALA A 6 -25.54 -0.73 14.25
CA ALA A 6 -24.32 -0.04 13.82
C ALA A 6 -24.55 1.48 13.84
N THR A 7 -23.65 2.23 14.47
CA THR A 7 -23.76 3.70 14.47
C THR A 7 -23.56 4.24 13.04
N PRO A 8 -24.32 5.27 12.61
CA PRO A 8 -24.27 5.78 11.23
C PRO A 8 -22.85 6.17 10.77
N ARG A 9 -22.01 6.65 11.69
CA ARG A 9 -20.60 7.00 11.44
C ARG A 9 -19.75 5.78 11.06
N ARG A 10 -19.97 4.64 11.71
CA ARG A 10 -19.23 3.40 11.43
C ARG A 10 -19.61 2.83 10.07
N GLY A 11 -20.90 2.85 9.73
CA GLY A 11 -21.36 2.44 8.39
C GLY A 11 -20.75 3.29 7.27
N ARG A 12 -20.68 4.61 7.45
CA ARG A 12 -20.03 5.52 6.50
C ARG A 12 -18.52 5.25 6.35
N LEU A 13 -17.82 4.96 7.45
CA LEU A 13 -16.39 4.64 7.41
C LEU A 13 -16.11 3.38 6.59
N GLU A 14 -16.84 2.28 6.83
CA GLU A 14 -16.63 1.03 6.09
C GLU A 14 -16.92 1.21 4.58
N ALA A 15 -17.92 2.02 4.22
CA ALA A 15 -18.19 2.36 2.83
C ALA A 15 -17.00 3.10 2.17
N TRP A 16 -16.39 4.06 2.87
CA TRP A 16 -15.21 4.76 2.38
C TRP A 16 -13.98 3.85 2.29
N LEU A 17 -13.75 2.98 3.27
CA LEU A 17 -12.64 2.02 3.23
C LEU A 17 -12.79 1.06 2.03
N TYR A 18 -14.02 0.61 1.76
CA TYR A 18 -14.31 -0.21 0.59
C TYR A 18 -14.01 0.52 -0.73
N ILE A 19 -14.46 1.78 -0.86
CA ILE A 19 -14.17 2.60 -2.05
C ILE A 19 -12.65 2.80 -2.20
N LEU A 20 -11.97 3.18 -1.12
CA LEU A 20 -10.52 3.41 -1.13
C LEU A 20 -9.75 2.16 -1.53
N GLN A 21 -10.13 0.98 -1.05
CA GLN A 21 -9.46 -0.27 -1.42
C GLN A 21 -9.62 -0.61 -2.91
N ARG A 22 -10.77 -0.29 -3.51
CA ARG A 22 -11.01 -0.50 -4.94
C ARG A 22 -10.30 0.53 -5.81
N LEU A 23 -10.35 1.80 -5.43
CA LEU A 23 -9.64 2.86 -6.16
C LEU A 23 -8.13 2.63 -6.11
N SER A 24 -7.58 2.26 -4.95
CA SER A 24 -6.16 1.91 -4.85
C SER A 24 -5.81 0.68 -5.69
N ALA A 25 -6.69 -0.33 -5.76
CA ALA A 25 -6.49 -1.47 -6.66
C ALA A 25 -6.46 -1.07 -8.13
N LEU A 26 -7.40 -0.22 -8.58
CA LEU A 26 -7.45 0.28 -9.96
C LEU A 26 -6.19 1.05 -10.33
N VAL A 27 -5.62 1.82 -9.40
CA VAL A 27 -4.32 2.49 -9.58
C VAL A 27 -3.16 1.50 -9.58
N MET A 28 -3.18 0.51 -8.68
CA MET A 28 -2.10 -0.48 -8.57
C MET A 28 -1.99 -1.39 -9.79
N VAL A 29 -3.10 -1.82 -10.41
CA VAL A 29 -3.08 -2.77 -11.53
C VAL A 29 -2.09 -2.37 -12.64
N PRO A 30 -2.18 -1.17 -13.25
CA PRO A 30 -1.21 -0.75 -14.26
C PRO A 30 0.20 -0.56 -13.69
N LEU A 31 0.33 -0.03 -12.47
CA LEU A 31 1.63 0.23 -11.84
C LEU A 31 2.39 -1.07 -11.55
N VAL A 32 1.70 -2.11 -11.07
CA VAL A 32 2.26 -3.46 -10.85
C VAL A 32 2.74 -4.04 -12.17
N VAL A 33 1.97 -3.93 -13.25
CA VAL A 33 2.39 -4.41 -14.58
C VAL A 33 3.67 -3.71 -15.02
N VAL A 34 3.72 -2.37 -14.97
CA VAL A 34 4.92 -1.60 -15.33
C VAL A 34 6.10 -2.01 -14.45
N HIS A 35 5.89 -2.09 -13.13
CA HIS A 35 6.92 -2.46 -12.16
C HIS A 35 7.52 -3.85 -12.45
N LEU A 36 6.68 -4.86 -12.68
CA LEU A 36 7.12 -6.22 -12.95
C LEU A 36 7.89 -6.31 -14.28
N VAL A 37 7.38 -5.67 -15.35
CA VAL A 37 8.07 -5.63 -16.65
C VAL A 37 9.45 -4.99 -16.50
N VAL A 38 9.53 -3.85 -15.81
CA VAL A 38 10.80 -3.16 -15.57
C VAL A 38 11.76 -4.03 -14.76
N ILE A 39 11.31 -4.68 -13.68
CA ILE A 39 12.15 -5.56 -12.88
C ILE A 39 12.72 -6.70 -13.75
N ILE A 40 11.89 -7.36 -14.55
CA ILE A 40 12.32 -8.49 -15.41
C ILE A 40 13.44 -8.07 -16.37
N ILE A 41 13.39 -6.84 -16.88
CA ILE A 41 14.43 -6.29 -17.78
C ILE A 41 15.65 -5.84 -16.98
N ALA A 42 15.44 -5.12 -15.87
CA ALA A 42 16.51 -4.45 -15.13
C ALA A 42 17.40 -5.41 -14.33
N VAL A 43 16.86 -6.51 -13.80
CA VAL A 43 17.62 -7.47 -12.96
C VAL A 43 18.71 -8.22 -13.75
N GLN A 44 18.66 -8.19 -15.08
CA GLN A 44 19.64 -8.86 -15.94
C GLN A 44 21.05 -8.24 -15.84
N ASN A 45 21.15 -7.00 -15.35
CA ASN A 45 22.39 -6.22 -15.31
C ASN A 45 22.89 -5.97 -13.87
N GLY A 46 22.65 -6.89 -12.93
CA GLY A 46 23.09 -6.76 -11.53
C GLY A 46 22.17 -5.90 -10.63
N LEU A 47 22.27 -6.12 -9.31
CA LEU A 47 21.41 -5.54 -8.27
C LEU A 47 22.20 -4.85 -7.14
N SER A 48 23.42 -4.38 -7.42
CA SER A 48 24.14 -3.56 -6.44
C SER A 48 23.40 -2.25 -6.15
N ALA A 49 23.61 -1.68 -4.96
CA ALA A 49 22.99 -0.42 -4.58
C ALA A 49 23.31 0.69 -5.59
N GLN A 50 24.55 0.74 -6.09
CA GLN A 50 24.99 1.73 -7.08
C GLN A 50 24.24 1.58 -8.41
N GLU A 51 24.06 0.35 -8.89
CA GLU A 51 23.34 0.08 -10.13
C GLU A 51 21.84 0.41 -10.03
N ILE A 52 21.22 0.10 -8.89
CA ILE A 52 19.82 0.45 -8.63
C ILE A 52 19.66 1.98 -8.63
N LEU A 53 20.48 2.68 -7.84
CA LEU A 53 20.43 4.15 -7.74
C LEU A 53 20.66 4.82 -9.09
N ALA A 54 21.66 4.38 -9.86
CA ALA A 54 21.95 4.92 -11.19
C ALA A 54 20.75 4.82 -12.14
N ARG A 55 19.97 3.74 -12.07
CA ARG A 55 18.76 3.54 -12.90
C ARG A 55 17.58 4.36 -12.40
N THR A 56 17.39 4.43 -11.08
CA THR A 56 16.23 5.10 -10.48
C THR A 56 16.38 6.62 -10.37
N GLN A 57 17.60 7.16 -10.34
CA GLN A 57 17.86 8.61 -10.30
C GLN A 57 17.99 9.26 -11.69
N ALA A 58 17.98 8.47 -12.77
CA ALA A 58 18.15 8.98 -14.13
C ALA A 58 16.97 9.84 -14.62
N SER A 59 15.82 9.81 -13.94
CA SER A 59 14.63 10.56 -14.33
C SER A 59 13.69 10.77 -13.14
N SER A 60 13.04 11.95 -13.09
CA SER A 60 11.96 12.26 -12.15
C SER A 60 10.71 11.38 -12.33
N ALA A 61 10.61 10.64 -13.45
CA ALA A 61 9.55 9.66 -13.65
C ALA A 61 9.56 8.54 -12.59
N TRP A 62 10.74 8.13 -12.10
CA TRP A 62 10.85 7.03 -11.14
C TRP A 62 10.32 7.38 -9.75
N PRO A 63 10.70 8.52 -9.12
CA PRO A 63 10.07 8.97 -7.87
C PRO A 63 8.56 9.10 -7.96
N LEU A 64 8.02 9.59 -9.08
CA LEU A 64 6.58 9.72 -9.29
C LEU A 64 5.90 8.35 -9.37
N LEU A 65 6.44 7.43 -10.18
CA LEU A 65 5.91 6.08 -10.32
C LEU A 65 5.96 5.32 -8.99
N TYR A 66 7.11 5.31 -8.32
CA TYR A 66 7.29 4.61 -7.05
C TYR A 66 6.52 5.26 -5.91
N GLY A 67 6.42 6.60 -5.87
CA GLY A 67 5.62 7.32 -4.87
C GLY A 67 4.14 7.01 -4.99
N LEU A 68 3.59 7.04 -6.21
CA LEU A 68 2.20 6.68 -6.46
C LEU A 68 1.94 5.20 -6.14
N PHE A 69 2.85 4.31 -6.57
CA PHE A 69 2.70 2.88 -6.34
C PHE A 69 2.77 2.54 -4.85
N MET A 70 3.74 3.10 -4.12
CA MET A 70 3.86 3.00 -2.67
C MET A 70 2.58 3.45 -1.95
N ALA A 71 2.06 4.64 -2.29
CA ALA A 71 0.87 5.18 -1.62
C ALA A 71 -0.36 4.29 -1.85
N ALA A 72 -0.57 3.84 -3.09
CA ALA A 72 -1.65 2.94 -3.44
C ALA A 72 -1.52 1.57 -2.74
N ALA A 73 -0.31 0.98 -2.75
CA ALA A 73 -0.02 -0.30 -2.10
C ALA A 73 -0.17 -0.24 -0.57
N ALA A 74 0.26 0.86 0.07
CA ALA A 74 0.12 1.06 1.50
C ALA A 74 -1.37 1.07 1.92
N LEU A 75 -2.20 1.83 1.20
CA LEU A 75 -3.64 1.89 1.45
C LEU A 75 -4.32 0.56 1.17
N HIS A 76 -4.06 -0.03 -0.01
CA HIS A 76 -4.66 -1.31 -0.40
C HIS A 76 -4.31 -2.42 0.61
N GLY A 77 -3.03 -2.55 0.92
CA GLY A 77 -2.51 -3.55 1.83
C GLY A 77 -3.05 -3.37 3.26
N ALA A 78 -3.09 -2.15 3.78
CA ALA A 78 -3.59 -1.89 5.14
C ALA A 78 -5.08 -2.22 5.29
N ILE A 79 -5.91 -1.83 4.32
CA ILE A 79 -7.35 -2.11 4.37
C ILE A 79 -7.62 -3.61 4.20
N GLY A 80 -6.91 -4.27 3.29
CA GLY A 80 -6.98 -5.73 3.12
C GLY A 80 -6.53 -6.49 4.37
N LEU A 81 -5.39 -6.11 4.95
CA LEU A 81 -4.86 -6.68 6.18
C LEU A 81 -5.85 -6.52 7.34
N ARG A 82 -6.48 -5.35 7.47
CA ARG A 82 -7.54 -5.12 8.46
C ARG A 82 -8.69 -6.11 8.31
N ALA A 83 -9.13 -6.36 7.07
CA ALA A 83 -10.23 -7.28 6.79
C ALA A 83 -9.85 -8.72 7.17
N VAL A 84 -8.67 -9.20 6.71
CA VAL A 84 -8.14 -10.52 7.05
C VAL A 84 -7.97 -10.67 8.56
N ALA A 85 -7.36 -9.70 9.23
CA ALA A 85 -7.13 -9.76 10.68
C ALA A 85 -8.44 -9.78 11.48
N ARG A 86 -9.51 -9.13 11.02
CA ARG A 86 -10.82 -9.16 11.66
C ARG A 86 -11.50 -10.52 11.53
N GLU A 87 -11.28 -11.20 10.41
CA GLU A 87 -11.76 -12.55 10.16
C GLU A 87 -10.98 -13.57 10.99
N SER A 88 -9.66 -13.45 11.02
CA SER A 88 -8.78 -14.36 11.76
C SER A 88 -8.84 -14.17 13.29
N LEU A 89 -9.12 -12.95 13.78
CA LEU A 89 -9.14 -12.60 15.20
C LEU A 89 -10.48 -11.96 15.61
N PRO A 90 -11.61 -12.70 15.59
CA PRO A 90 -12.96 -12.13 15.76
C PRO A 90 -13.19 -11.45 17.11
N ARG A 91 -12.42 -11.85 18.15
CA ARG A 91 -12.47 -11.27 19.50
C ARG A 91 -11.64 -9.98 19.65
N HIS A 92 -10.74 -9.67 18.71
CA HIS A 92 -9.74 -8.61 18.84
C HIS A 92 -9.87 -7.51 17.79
N ARG A 93 -11.11 -7.05 17.57
CA ARG A 93 -11.43 -6.04 16.55
C ARG A 93 -10.59 -4.75 16.65
N ALA A 94 -10.26 -4.32 17.86
CA ALA A 94 -9.43 -3.12 18.08
C ALA A 94 -7.97 -3.36 17.69
N LEU A 95 -7.43 -4.56 17.96
CA LEU A 95 -6.07 -4.92 17.54
C LEU A 95 -5.96 -4.97 16.01
N SER A 96 -7.00 -5.42 15.31
CA SER A 96 -7.02 -5.41 13.84
C SER A 96 -6.96 -3.99 13.26
N ASP A 97 -7.62 -3.02 13.89
CA ASP A 97 -7.56 -1.60 13.48
C ASP A 97 -6.17 -1.01 13.73
N ILE A 98 -5.60 -1.27 14.91
CA ILE A 98 -4.27 -0.78 15.29
C ILE A 98 -3.19 -1.40 14.38
N ALA A 99 -3.26 -2.70 14.11
CA ALA A 99 -2.30 -3.38 13.23
C ALA A 99 -2.32 -2.80 11.81
N ALA A 100 -3.51 -2.53 11.26
CA ALA A 100 -3.64 -1.89 9.95
C ALA A 100 -3.10 -0.46 9.94
N LEU A 101 -3.31 0.31 11.01
CA LEU A 101 -2.78 1.65 11.15
C LEU A 101 -1.25 1.67 11.26
N ILE A 102 -0.67 0.75 12.05
CA ILE A 102 0.78 0.58 12.16
C ILE A 102 1.35 0.18 10.79
N PHE A 103 0.72 -0.79 10.12
CA PHE A 103 1.16 -1.25 8.80
C PHE A 103 1.21 -0.11 7.79
N VAL A 104 0.13 0.67 7.64
CA VAL A 104 0.13 1.80 6.69
C VAL A 104 1.17 2.85 7.07
N ALA A 105 1.32 3.16 8.35
CA ALA A 105 2.29 4.16 8.82
C ALA A 105 3.74 3.73 8.53
N VAL A 106 4.08 2.47 8.81
CA VAL A 106 5.41 1.92 8.56
C VAL A 106 5.72 1.91 7.06
N VAL A 107 4.79 1.44 6.22
CA VAL A 107 4.99 1.39 4.77
C VAL A 107 5.16 2.80 4.20
N LEU A 108 4.32 3.76 4.63
CA LEU A 108 4.45 5.15 4.18
C LEU A 108 5.76 5.80 4.64
N LEU A 109 6.18 5.58 5.89
CA LEU A 109 7.43 6.15 6.41
C LEU A 109 8.65 5.60 5.68
N LEU A 110 8.76 4.27 5.59
CA LEU A 110 9.90 3.61 4.96
C LEU A 110 9.91 3.86 3.45
N GLY A 111 8.74 3.77 2.80
CA GLY A 111 8.61 4.02 1.39
C GLY A 111 8.90 5.48 1.04
N PHE A 112 8.44 6.45 1.84
CA PHE A 112 8.77 7.86 1.61
C PHE A 112 10.27 8.10 1.68
N ARG A 113 10.97 7.50 2.65
CA ARG A 113 12.43 7.56 2.73
C ARG A 113 13.11 6.97 1.49
N ALA A 114 12.59 5.86 0.96
CA ALA A 114 13.13 5.23 -0.24
C ALA A 114 12.90 6.09 -1.48
N VAL A 115 11.70 6.65 -1.65
CA VAL A 115 11.37 7.56 -2.76
C VAL A 115 12.21 8.84 -2.69
N ALA A 116 12.38 9.42 -1.50
CA ALA A 116 13.21 10.60 -1.29
C ALA A 116 14.69 10.37 -1.61
N ALA A 117 15.20 9.14 -1.49
CA ALA A 117 16.58 8.81 -1.85
C ALA A 117 16.83 8.73 -3.36
N ILE A 118 15.76 8.57 -4.17
CA ILE A 118 15.84 8.48 -5.63
C ILE A 118 15.26 9.71 -6.34
N ALA A 119 14.76 10.68 -5.57
CA ALA A 119 14.13 11.91 -6.05
C ALA A 119 15.12 13.04 -6.34
#